data_AF-A0A0F9B624-F1
#
_entry.id   AF-A0A0F9B624-F1
#
_cell.length_a   1.000
_cell.length_b   1.000
_cell.length_c   1.000
_cell.angle_alpha   90.00
_cell.angle_beta   90.00
_cell.angle_gamma   90.00
#
_symmetry.space_group_name_H-M   'P 1'
#
loop_
_entity.id
_entity.type
_entity.pdbx_description
1 polymer ?
#
loop_
_entity_poly.entity_id
_entity_poly.type
_entity_poly.pdbx_seq_one_letter_code
_entity_poly.pdbx_strand_id
1 'polypeptide(L)'
;MIVDTIKHIASLDDIKGTLRIELEKFVRGYIKDHIYMTLKNISYNYIITYYNLPSSRSESTKFIKILNMKLGMVMGSLCREGVLEKFSTKTYKRL
;
A
#
# COMPACT_ATOMS: atom_id res chain seq x y z
N MET A 1 26.40 -18.89 2.20
CA MET A 1 25.46 -18.06 1.42
C MET A 1 24.03 -18.65 1.46
N ILE A 2 23.59 -19.14 2.64
CA ILE A 2 22.26 -19.77 2.87
C ILE A 2 21.36 -18.86 3.73
N VAL A 3 21.83 -17.65 4.06
CA VAL A 3 21.14 -16.72 4.97
C VAL A 3 20.19 -15.76 4.23
N ASP A 4 20.34 -15.61 2.91
CA ASP A 4 19.51 -14.68 2.12
C ASP A 4 18.21 -15.30 1.59
N THR A 5 18.11 -16.62 1.47
CA THR A 5 16.92 -17.26 0.90
C THR A 5 15.76 -17.35 1.90
N ILE A 6 16.05 -17.47 3.20
CA ILE A 6 15.03 -17.63 4.25
C ILE A 6 14.26 -16.33 4.51
N LYS A 7 14.89 -15.16 4.25
CA LYS A 7 14.20 -13.85 4.35
C LYS A 7 13.32 -13.51 3.14
N HIS A 8 13.39 -14.28 2.05
CA HIS A 8 12.65 -13.99 0.82
C HIS A 8 11.27 -14.67 0.70
N ILE A 9 10.93 -15.58 1.61
CA ILE A 9 9.63 -16.28 1.61
C ILE A 9 8.54 -15.48 2.33
N ALA A 10 8.91 -14.45 3.09
CA ALA A 10 7.98 -13.58 3.83
C ALA A 10 7.31 -12.50 2.93
N SER A 11 7.08 -12.78 1.65
CA SER A 11 6.62 -11.73 0.73
C SER A 11 5.09 -11.61 0.71
N LEU A 12 4.35 -12.70 0.45
CA LEU A 12 2.91 -12.66 0.13
C LEU A 12 1.99 -12.79 1.34
N ASP A 13 2.36 -13.66 2.27
CA ASP A 13 1.59 -13.85 3.49
C ASP A 13 1.79 -12.71 4.49
N ASP A 14 2.93 -12.01 4.46
CA ASP A 14 3.14 -10.79 5.23
C ASP A 14 2.26 -9.64 4.74
N ILE A 15 2.08 -9.47 3.43
CA ILE A 15 1.18 -8.45 2.87
C ILE A 15 -0.29 -8.82 3.10
N LYS A 16 -0.64 -10.11 3.06
CA LYS A 16 -1.96 -10.58 3.49
C LYS A 16 -2.16 -10.38 5.00
N GLY A 17 -1.11 -10.60 5.79
CA GLY A 17 -1.06 -10.47 7.24
C GLY A 17 -0.87 -9.05 7.75
N THR A 18 -0.56 -8.08 6.88
CA THR A 18 -0.38 -6.67 7.27
C THR A 18 -1.57 -6.24 8.10
N LEU A 19 -1.28 -5.94 9.37
CA LEU A 19 -2.27 -5.44 10.30
C LEU A 19 -2.85 -4.16 9.70
N ARG A 20 -4.18 -4.10 9.58
CA ARG A 20 -4.89 -2.94 9.04
C ARG A 20 -4.39 -1.61 9.62
N ILE A 21 -4.01 -1.63 10.90
CA ILE A 21 -3.46 -0.50 11.65
C ILE A 21 -2.13 0.02 11.05
N GLU A 22 -1.22 -0.87 10.65
CA GLU A 22 0.07 -0.47 10.07
C GLU A 22 -0.11 0.17 8.70
N LEU A 23 -0.97 -0.44 7.87
CA LEU A 23 -1.31 0.11 6.56
C LEU A 23 -1.96 1.49 6.71
N GLU A 24 -2.88 1.64 7.68
CA GLU A 24 -3.52 2.92 7.95
C GLU A 24 -2.52 3.98 8.45
N LYS A 25 -1.62 3.62 9.37
CA LYS A 25 -0.56 4.50 9.86
C LYS A 25 0.34 4.97 8.71
N PHE A 26 0.74 4.05 7.84
CA PHE A 26 1.52 4.38 6.64
C PHE A 26 0.78 5.36 5.73
N VAL A 27 -0.48 5.05 5.38
CA VAL A 27 -1.29 5.91 4.49
C VAL A 27 -1.44 7.31 5.08
N ARG A 28 -1.75 7.41 6.39
CA ARG A 28 -1.86 8.71 7.08
C ARG A 28 -0.55 9.49 7.13
N GLY A 29 0.61 8.81 7.12
CA GLY A 29 1.90 9.45 6.91
C GLY A 29 2.02 9.97 5.48
N TYR A 30 1.82 9.08 4.51
CA TYR A 30 1.96 9.37 3.08
C TYR A 30 1.10 10.56 2.62
N ILE A 31 -0.15 10.67 3.09
CA ILE A 31 -1.06 11.77 2.70
C ILE A 31 -0.56 13.14 3.19
N LYS A 32 0.28 13.21 4.24
CA LYS A 32 0.80 14.50 4.73
C LYS A 32 1.70 15.16 3.70
N ASP A 33 2.42 14.34 2.94
CA ASP A 33 3.43 14.78 1.99
C ASP A 33 2.87 14.92 0.56
N HIS A 34 1.64 14.45 0.32
CA HIS A 34 1.07 14.37 -1.03
C HIS A 34 -0.32 15.04 -1.10
N ILE A 35 -0.45 16.03 -1.98
CA ILE A 35 -1.75 16.69 -2.24
C ILE A 35 -2.68 15.76 -3.04
N TYR A 36 -2.12 15.09 -4.06
CA TYR A 36 -2.84 14.16 -4.94
C TYR A 36 -2.20 12.78 -4.88
N MET A 37 -3.02 11.74 -4.83
CA MET A 37 -2.55 10.37 -4.69
C MET A 37 -3.46 9.37 -5.39
N THR A 38 -2.86 8.24 -5.79
CA THR A 38 -3.57 7.08 -6.32
C THR A 38 -3.22 5.85 -5.50
N LEU A 39 -4.12 4.87 -5.48
CA LEU A 39 -3.86 3.58 -4.81
C LEU A 39 -2.56 2.93 -5.32
N LYS A 40 -2.26 3.11 -6.62
CA LYS A 40 -1.04 2.63 -7.25
C LYS A 40 0.19 3.28 -6.62
N ASN A 41 0.25 4.61 -6.53
CA ASN A 41 1.41 5.33 -5.98
C ASN A 41 1.68 4.95 -4.53
N ILE A 42 0.62 4.84 -3.73
CA ILE A 42 0.71 4.42 -2.33
C ILE A 42 1.22 2.97 -2.25
N SER A 43 0.70 2.08 -3.08
CA SER A 43 1.13 0.68 -3.13
C SER A 43 2.62 0.53 -3.44
N TYR A 44 3.12 1.26 -4.45
CA TYR A 44 4.54 1.23 -4.81
C TYR A 44 5.42 1.76 -3.67
N ASN A 45 5.05 2.89 -3.07
CA ASN A 45 5.83 3.44 -1.94
C ASN A 45 5.85 2.51 -0.74
N TYR A 46 4.72 1.86 -0.42
CA TYR A 46 4.65 0.89 0.65
C TYR A 46 5.58 -0.31 0.40
N ILE A 47 5.57 -0.86 -0.81
CA ILE A 47 6.44 -1.98 -1.20
C ILE A 47 7.92 -1.60 -1.12
N ILE A 48 8.29 -0.41 -1.62
CA ILE A 48 9.67 0.10 -1.55
C ILE A 48 10.10 0.27 -0.09
N THR A 49 9.23 0.85 0.75
CA THR A 49 9.52 1.17 2.15
C THR A 49 9.74 -0.09 3.00
N TYR A 50 8.93 -1.13 2.82
CA TYR A 50 8.89 -2.27 3.74
C TYR A 50 9.43 -3.58 3.18
N TYR A 51 9.41 -3.77 1.86
CA TYR A 51 9.64 -5.09 1.26
C TYR A 51 10.84 -5.14 0.32
N ASN A 52 11.37 -4.00 -0.13
CA ASN A 52 12.61 -3.86 -0.90
C ASN A 52 12.78 -4.97 -1.98
N LEU A 53 11.71 -5.22 -2.75
CA LEU A 53 11.54 -6.45 -3.55
C LEU A 53 12.24 -6.40 -4.92
N PRO A 54 13.16 -7.33 -5.23
CA PRO A 54 13.40 -7.79 -6.59
C PRO A 54 12.46 -8.98 -6.84
N SER A 55 11.20 -8.71 -7.20
CA SER A 55 10.24 -9.77 -7.51
C SER A 55 10.00 -9.89 -9.01
N SER A 56 9.64 -11.09 -9.44
CA SER A 56 9.16 -11.30 -10.81
C SER A 56 7.95 -10.38 -11.09
N ARG A 57 7.82 -9.89 -12.33
CA ARG A 57 6.75 -8.94 -12.71
C ARG A 57 5.34 -9.47 -12.39
N SER A 58 5.15 -10.79 -12.42
CA SER A 58 3.89 -11.47 -12.12
C SER A 58 3.55 -11.43 -10.62
N GLU A 59 4.52 -11.65 -9.74
CA GLU A 59 4.33 -11.56 -8.28
C GLU A 59 4.05 -10.13 -7.85
N SER A 60 4.85 -9.16 -8.32
CA SER A 60 4.62 -7.73 -8.11
C SER A 60 3.19 -7.31 -8.46
N THR A 61 2.63 -7.84 -9.56
CA THR A 61 1.26 -7.52 -9.98
C THR A 61 0.21 -8.08 -9.02
N LYS A 62 0.41 -9.31 -8.51
CA LYS A 62 -0.46 -9.92 -7.50
C LYS A 62 -0.42 -9.12 -6.18
N PHE A 63 0.78 -8.69 -5.78
CA PHE A 63 0.99 -7.84 -4.61
C PHE A 63 0.23 -6.53 -4.66
N ILE A 64 0.44 -5.78 -5.74
CA ILE A 64 -0.22 -4.50 -5.96
C ILE A 64 -1.74 -4.68 -5.97
N LYS A 65 -2.26 -5.80 -6.50
CA LYS A 65 -3.71 -6.08 -6.49
C LYS A 65 -4.26 -6.25 -5.07
N ILE A 66 -3.61 -7.06 -4.23
CA ILE A 66 -4.01 -7.28 -2.83
C ILE A 66 -3.93 -5.96 -2.05
N LEU A 67 -2.83 -5.23 -2.21
CA LEU A 67 -2.60 -3.98 -1.50
C LEU A 67 -3.62 -2.90 -1.93
N ASN A 68 -3.93 -2.78 -3.22
CA ASN A 68 -4.95 -1.87 -3.72
C ASN A 68 -6.34 -2.16 -3.12
N MET A 69 -6.71 -3.43 -2.91
CA MET A 69 -7.99 -3.77 -2.27
C MET A 69 -8.02 -3.26 -0.83
N LYS A 70 -6.97 -3.53 -0.05
CA LYS A 70 -6.85 -3.06 1.34
C LYS A 70 -6.81 -1.53 1.43
N LEU A 71 -6.01 -0.89 0.57
CA LEU A 71 -5.95 0.57 0.48
C LEU A 71 -7.30 1.17 0.10
N GLY A 72 -8.07 0.55 -0.80
CA GLY A 72 -9.42 1.00 -1.13
C GLY A 72 -10.32 1.13 0.10
N MET A 73 -10.22 0.18 1.05
CA MET A 73 -10.97 0.24 2.32
C MET A 73 -10.48 1.37 3.23
N VAL A 74 -9.16 1.54 3.35
CA VAL A 74 -8.54 2.63 4.14
C VAL A 74 -8.93 3.99 3.58
N MET A 75 -8.73 4.20 2.28
CA MET A 75 -9.09 5.46 1.61
C MET A 75 -10.59 5.75 1.72
N GLY A 76 -11.44 4.72 1.63
CA GLY A 76 -12.88 4.86 1.87
C GLY A 76 -13.21 5.30 3.29
N SER A 77 -12.47 4.85 4.31
CA SER A 77 -12.60 5.34 5.69
C SER A 77 -12.20 6.81 5.80
N LEU A 78 -11.04 7.16 5.25
CA LEU A 78 -10.51 8.53 5.27
C LEU A 78 -11.43 9.53 4.55
N CYS A 79 -12.11 9.10 3.48
CA CYS A 79 -13.14 9.92 2.83
C CYS A 79 -14.36 10.14 3.73
N ARG A 80 -14.83 9.11 4.45
CA ARG A 80 -15.95 9.27 5.41
C ARG A 80 -15.58 10.14 6.60
N GLU A 81 -14.32 10.12 7.01
CA GLU A 81 -13.76 10.96 8.07
C GLU A 81 -13.51 12.42 7.61
N GLY A 82 -13.68 12.74 6.32
CA GLY A 82 -13.40 14.09 5.80
C GLY A 82 -11.92 14.44 5.74
N VAL A 83 -11.03 13.43 5.70
CA VAL A 83 -9.58 13.63 5.52
C VAL A 83 -9.21 13.77 4.04
N LEU A 84 -9.96 13.09 3.16
CA LEU A 84 -9.70 13.02 1.73
C LEU A 84 -10.98 13.26 0.91
N GLU A 85 -10.82 13.90 -0.24
CA GLU A 85 -11.84 14.01 -1.28
C GLU A 85 -11.52 13.07 -2.45
N LYS A 86 -12.55 12.37 -2.97
CA LYS A 86 -12.40 11.43 -4.09
C LYS A 86 -12.74 12.10 -5.42
N PHE A 87 -11.74 12.22 -6.29
CA PHE A 87 -11.86 12.87 -7.59
C PHE A 87 -12.29 11.91 -8.70
N SER A 88 -11.90 10.64 -8.57
CA SER A 88 -12.26 9.58 -9.50
C SER A 88 -12.26 8.23 -8.80
N THR A 89 -12.55 7.15 -9.52
CA THR A 89 -12.50 5.79 -8.97
C THR A 89 -11.16 5.41 -8.34
N LYS A 90 -10.04 6.06 -8.74
CA LYS A 90 -8.68 5.70 -8.30
C LYS A 90 -7.83 6.86 -7.79
N THR A 91 -8.34 8.09 -7.85
CA THR A 91 -7.61 9.32 -7.49
C THR A 91 -8.26 10.01 -6.31
N TYR A 92 -7.43 10.38 -5.33
CA TYR A 92 -7.83 11.05 -4.10
C TYR A 92 -7.00 12.32 -3.93
N LYS A 93 -7.59 13.34 -3.33
CA LYS A 93 -6.94 14.59 -2.96
C LYS A 93 -7.08 14.79 -1.45
N ARG A 94 -6.03 15.30 -0.82
CA ARG A 94 -6.12 15.74 0.56
C ARG A 94 -6.93 17.04 0.63
N LEU A 95 -7.84 17.08 1.60
CA LEU A 95 -8.61 18.29 1.93
C LEU A 95 -7.71 19.36 2.58
#